data_AF-A0A6A2FN55-F1
#
_entry.id   AF-A0A6A2FN55-F1
#
_cell.length_a   1.000
_cell.length_b   1.000
_cell.length_c   1.000
_cell.angle_alpha   90.00
_cell.angle_beta   90.00
_cell.angle_gamma   90.00
#
_symmetry.space_group_name_H-M   'P 1'
#
loop_
_entity.id
_entity.type
_entity.pdbx_description
1 polymer ?
#
loop_
_entity_poly.entity_id
_entity_poly.type
_entity_poly.pdbx_seq_one_letter_code
_entity_poly.pdbx_strand_id
1 'polypeptide(L)' 'MKKEFTIIIERDEDGIYVAYVPELEGCHTQAKA' A
#
# COMPACT_ATOMS: atom_id res chain seq x y z
N MET A 1 1.44 16.95 13.79
CA MET A 1 0.66 15.75 14.13
C MET A 1 1.24 14.58 13.36
N LYS A 2 1.51 13.45 14.03
CA LYS A 2 1.76 12.17 13.34
C LYS A 2 0.40 11.51 13.12
N LYS A 3 0.19 10.97 11.92
CA LYS A 3 -0.98 10.16 11.59
C LYS A 3 -0.47 8.74 11.38
N GLU A 4 -1.08 7.80 12.09
CA GLU A 4 -0.84 6.38 11.93
C GLU A 4 -1.98 5.83 11.08
N PHE A 5 -1.64 4.98 10.12
CA PHE A 5 -2.61 4.40 9.19
C PHE A 5 -2.37 2.90 9.10
N THR A 6 -3.45 2.15 8.93
CA THR A 6 -3.34 0.72 8.62
C THR A 6 -3.02 0.58 7.14
N ILE A 7 -1.86 0.00 6.82
CA ILE A 7 -1.41 -0.26 5.45
C ILE A 7 -1.57 -1.75 5.17
N ILE A 8 -2.18 -2.08 4.04
CA ILE A 8 -2.24 -3.45 3.53
C ILE A 8 -1.22 -3.57 2.39
N ILE A 9 -0.35 -4.57 2.50
CA ILE A 9 0.72 -4.84 1.54
C ILE A 9 0.47 -6.21 0.94
N GLU A 10 0.33 -6.25 -0.37
CA GLU A 10 0.14 -7.48 -1.14
C GLU A 10 1.31 -7.63 -2.11
N ARG A 11 1.67 -8.88 -2.42
CA ARG A 11 2.65 -9.20 -3.44
C ARG A 11 1.93 -9.88 -4.59
N ASP A 12 2.08 -9.35 -5.79
CA ASP A 12 1.49 -9.95 -6.98
C ASP A 12 2.35 -11.11 -7.53
N GLU A 13 1.83 -11.76 -8.58
CA GLU A 13 2.44 -12.91 -9.23
C GLU A 13 3.77 -12.58 -9.94
N ASP A 14 3.95 -11.32 -10.35
CA ASP A 14 5.19 -10.79 -10.92
C ASP A 14 6.21 -10.38 -9.84
N GLY A 15 5.84 -10.54 -8.56
CA GLY A 15 6.67 -10.27 -7.41
C GLY A 15 6.74 -8.80 -7.02
N ILE A 16 5.84 -7.96 -7.51
CA ILE A 16 5.72 -6.53 -7.18
C ILE A 16 4.92 -6.37 -5.89
N TYR A 17 5.32 -5.41 -5.05
CA TYR A 17 4.57 -5.06 -3.85
C TYR A 17 3.60 -3.92 -4.14
N VAL A 18 2.33 -4.17 -3.83
CA VAL A 18 1.24 -3.21 -3.90
C VAL A 18 0.85 -2.83 -2.48
N ALA A 19 0.92 -1.54 -2.16
CA ALA A 19 0.52 -1.02 -0.86
C ALA A 19 -0.73 -0.14 -1.02
N TYR A 20 -1.74 -0.36 -0.17
CA TYR A 20 -2.94 0.46 -0.13
C TYR A 20 -3.35 0.78 1.31
N VAL A 21 -3.97 1.96 1.49
CA VAL A 21 -4.50 2.42 2.76
C VAL A 21 -6.03 2.47 2.65
N PRO A 22 -6.79 1.58 3.33
CA PRO A 22 -8.25 1.55 3.24
C PRO A 22 -8.91 2.85 3.68
N GLU A 23 -8.28 3.54 4.64
CA GLU A 23 -8.78 4.78 5.25
C GLU A 23 -8.56 6.02 4.35
N LEU A 24 -7.81 5.88 3.25
CA LEU A 24 -7.50 6.95 2.31
C LEU A 24 -7.86 6.50 0.89
N GLU A 25 -9.11 6.69 0.50
CA GLU A 25 -9.57 6.40 -0.86
C GLU A 25 -8.69 7.10 -1.90
N GLY A 26 -8.15 6.33 -2.84
CA GLY A 26 -7.27 6.82 -3.91
C GLY A 26 -5.78 6.90 -3.53
N CYS A 27 -5.38 6.54 -2.32
CA CYS A 27 -3.97 6.44 -1.94
C CYS A 27 -3.41 5.04 -2.21
N HIS A 28 -3.03 4.80 -3.45
CA HIS A 28 -2.37 3.57 -3.90
C HIS A 28 -0.95 3.86 -4.34
N THR A 29 0.01 3.06 -3.88
CA THR A 29 1.39 3.12 -4.34
C THR A 29 1.90 1.72 -4.67
N GLN A 30 2.71 1.64 -5.71
CA GLN A 30 3.32 0.39 -6.17
C GLN A 30 4.83 0.60 -6.20
N ALA A 31 5.56 -0.36 -5.66
CA ALA A 31 7.02 -0.34 -5.67
C ALA A 31 7.54 -1.74 -6.00
N LYS A 32 8.55 -1.80 -6.87
CA LYS A 32 9.42 -2.96 -6.93
C LYS A 32 10.38 -2.90 -5.74
N ALA A 33 10.63 -4.07 -5.13
CA ALA A 33 11.66 -4.22 -4.11
C ALA A 33 13.07 -4.02 -4.70
#